data_AF-A0A8J5CLD4-F1
#
_entry.id   AF-A0A8J5CLD4-F1
#
_cell.length_a   1.000
_cell.length_b   1.000
_cell.length_c   1.000
_cell.angle_alpha   90.00
_cell.angle_beta   90.00
_cell.angle_gamma   90.00
#
_symmetry.space_group_name_H-M   'P 1'
#
loop_
_entity.id
_entity.type
_entity.pdbx_description
1 polymer ?
#
loop_
_entity_poly.entity_id
_entity_poly.type
_entity_poly.pdbx_seq_one_letter_code
_entity_poly.pdbx_strand_id
1 'polypeptide(L)'
;MHLVRAAQVVRREMFQTRFTCDGAFHADCQKDSVTPSLLALVNMILDGANIKHQAKLANTSTTAAALTVSQLLVFNSVKHARSVESTSVRHSRERETLLPLYLSLKIHAVTRSRGLIDTLFSLEMCVSYDRLLQLTTIANGVCQRFNMEEVVCPPKLRKGLFTNGAVDNIDHNPSSATAKDSFHGTGISLM
;
A
#
# COMPACT_ATOMS: atom_id res chain seq x y z
N MET A 1 12.47 27.39 -18.33
CA MET A 1 13.70 26.87 -17.69
C MET A 1 13.52 26.47 -16.22
N HIS A 2 12.83 27.25 -15.38
CA HIS A 2 12.71 26.95 -13.93
C HIS A 2 11.85 25.71 -13.59
N LEU A 3 10.74 25.49 -14.31
CA LEU A 3 9.83 24.37 -14.03
C LEU A 3 10.47 23.00 -14.28
N VAL A 4 11.28 22.88 -15.33
CA VAL A 4 12.00 21.65 -15.69
C VAL A 4 13.02 21.28 -14.62
N ARG A 5 13.76 22.26 -14.09
CA ARG A 5 14.69 22.02 -12.97
C ARG A 5 13.95 21.61 -11.69
N ALA A 6 12.85 22.28 -11.37
CA ALA A 6 12.01 21.89 -10.21
C ALA A 6 11.49 20.45 -10.36
N ALA A 7 10.97 20.09 -11.53
CA ALA A 7 10.51 18.74 -11.82
C ALA A 7 11.65 17.70 -11.72
N GLN A 8 12.87 18.03 -12.15
CA GLN A 8 14.04 17.14 -11.99
C GLN A 8 14.41 16.90 -10.53
N VAL A 9 14.31 17.92 -9.67
CA VAL A 9 14.55 17.79 -8.22
C VAL A 9 13.49 16.90 -7.58
N VAL A 10 12.20 17.20 -7.83
CA VAL A 10 11.08 16.40 -7.33
C VAL A 10 11.20 14.94 -7.80
N ARG A 11 11.51 14.74 -9.08
CA ARG A 11 11.69 13.40 -9.66
C ARG A 11 12.82 12.64 -9.00
N ARG A 12 13.95 13.29 -8.69
CA ARG A 12 15.09 12.68 -8.00
C ARG A 12 14.70 12.21 -6.59
N GLU A 13 14.05 13.08 -5.83
CA GLU A 13 13.58 12.78 -4.47
C GLU A 13 12.59 11.60 -4.48
N MET A 14 11.60 11.64 -5.38
CA MET A 14 10.59 10.59 -5.55
C MET A 14 11.19 9.21 -5.88
N PHE A 15 12.36 9.14 -6.53
CA PHE A 15 13.05 7.88 -6.81
C PHE A 15 14.03 7.45 -5.70
N GLN A 16 14.37 8.34 -4.76
CA GLN A 16 15.19 8.02 -3.59
C GLN A 16 14.32 7.52 -2.43
N THR A 17 13.07 7.97 -2.32
CA THR A 17 12.12 7.51 -1.32
C THR A 17 11.75 6.05 -1.52
N ARG A 18 11.82 5.26 -0.45
CA ARG A 18 11.37 3.86 -0.40
C ARG A 18 10.15 3.76 0.51
N PHE A 19 9.16 3.00 0.09
CA PHE A 19 7.97 2.71 0.89
C PHE A 19 8.12 1.32 1.52
N THR A 20 7.97 1.23 2.84
CA THR A 20 7.93 -0.02 3.57
C THR A 20 6.50 -0.25 4.05
N CYS A 21 5.89 -1.36 3.64
CA CYS A 21 4.62 -1.82 4.20
C CYS A 21 4.94 -2.72 5.39
N ASP A 22 4.63 -2.26 6.60
CA ASP A 22 4.76 -3.00 7.86
C ASP A 22 3.54 -3.89 8.16
N GLY A 23 2.52 -3.84 7.31
CA GLY A 23 1.27 -4.59 7.46
C GLY A 23 0.16 -3.82 8.18
N ALA A 24 0.38 -2.55 8.54
CA ALA A 24 -0.61 -1.69 9.18
C ALA A 24 -0.93 -0.43 8.34
N PHE A 25 -2.10 0.16 8.57
CA PHE A 25 -2.49 1.45 7.99
C PHE A 25 -2.55 2.51 9.09
N HIS A 26 -1.43 3.21 9.28
CA HIS A 26 -1.38 4.38 10.15
C HIS A 26 -2.26 5.50 9.60
N ALA A 27 -2.75 6.39 10.47
CA ALA A 27 -3.66 7.47 10.09
C ALA A 27 -3.14 8.32 8.92
N ASP A 28 -1.82 8.57 8.89
CA ASP A 28 -1.16 9.41 7.89
C ASP A 28 -0.53 8.62 6.73
N CYS A 29 -0.79 7.31 6.60
CA CYS A 29 -0.14 6.46 5.60
C CYS A 29 -0.33 6.96 4.15
N GLN A 30 -1.44 7.64 3.84
CA GLN A 30 -1.65 8.27 2.54
C GLN A 30 -0.75 9.48 2.31
N LYS A 31 -0.56 10.31 3.33
CA LYS A 31 0.31 11.50 3.27
C LYS A 31 1.78 11.08 3.19
N ASP A 32 2.15 10.05 3.95
CA ASP A 32 3.52 9.53 4.01
C ASP A 32 3.91 8.75 2.75
N SER A 33 2.93 8.33 1.94
CA SER A 33 3.17 7.64 0.66
C SER A 33 3.67 8.55 -0.47
N VAL A 34 3.84 9.86 -0.23
CA VAL A 34 4.31 10.83 -1.22
C VAL A 34 5.32 11.79 -0.62
N THR A 35 6.29 12.24 -1.41
CA THR A 35 7.29 13.23 -0.97
C THR A 35 6.65 14.62 -0.84
N PRO A 36 6.98 15.41 0.20
CA PRO A 36 6.43 16.76 0.37
C PRO A 36 6.63 17.68 -0.82
N SER A 37 7.75 17.56 -1.54
CA SER A 37 8.05 18.37 -2.72
C SER A 37 7.14 18.05 -3.91
N LEU A 38 6.84 16.77 -4.15
CA LEU A 38 5.86 16.33 -5.14
C LEU A 38 4.47 16.87 -4.80
N LEU A 39 4.11 16.77 -3.53
CA LEU A 39 2.81 17.22 -3.07
C LEU A 39 2.66 18.74 -3.21
N ALA A 40 3.68 19.51 -2.84
CA ALA A 40 3.71 20.95 -3.04
C ALA A 40 3.62 21.31 -4.54
N LEU A 41 4.33 20.59 -5.41
CA LEU A 41 4.27 20.79 -6.85
C LEU A 41 2.86 20.54 -7.39
N VAL A 42 2.22 19.44 -7.00
CA VAL A 42 0.86 19.11 -7.45
C VAL A 42 -0.17 20.12 -6.92
N ASN A 43 -0.07 20.54 -5.67
CA ASN A 43 -0.93 21.62 -5.14
C ASN A 43 -0.74 22.93 -5.92
N MET A 44 0.50 23.30 -6.27
CA MET A 44 0.75 24.47 -7.11
C MET A 44 0.16 24.35 -8.52
N ILE A 45 0.10 23.13 -9.07
CA ILE A 45 -0.50 22.86 -10.38
C ILE A 45 -2.03 22.96 -10.31
N LEU A 46 -2.64 22.43 -9.25
CA LEU A 46 -4.10 22.39 -9.09
C LEU A 46 -4.69 23.72 -8.63
N ASP A 47 -4.07 24.35 -7.63
CA ASP A 47 -4.61 25.53 -6.94
C ASP A 47 -3.83 26.82 -7.23
N GLY A 48 -2.75 26.73 -8.02
CA GLY A 48 -1.88 27.84 -8.39
C GLY A 48 -0.74 28.11 -7.39
N ALA A 49 0.27 28.86 -7.83
CA ALA A 49 1.48 29.16 -7.05
C ALA A 49 1.33 30.36 -6.09
N ASN A 50 0.11 30.81 -5.81
CA ASN A 50 -0.11 32.02 -5.00
C ASN A 50 0.16 31.74 -3.51
N ILE A 51 1.10 32.49 -2.92
CA ILE A 51 1.53 32.38 -1.51
C ILE A 51 0.35 32.45 -0.53
N LYS A 52 -0.69 33.25 -0.82
CA LYS A 52 -1.88 33.34 0.05
C LYS A 52 -2.72 32.05 0.02
N HIS A 53 -2.78 31.39 -1.13
CA HIS A 53 -3.42 30.08 -1.26
C HIS A 53 -2.59 28.99 -0.59
N GLN A 54 -1.26 29.02 -0.74
CA GLN A 54 -0.36 28.05 -0.11
C GLN A 54 -0.38 28.12 1.42
N ALA A 55 -0.42 29.32 2.01
CA ALA A 55 -0.56 29.48 3.46
C ALA A 55 -1.90 28.92 3.97
N LYS A 56 -2.97 29.05 3.17
CA LYS A 56 -4.27 28.44 3.46
C LYS A 56 -4.23 26.91 3.33
N LEU A 57 -3.56 26.38 2.29
CA LEU A 57 -3.33 24.95 2.04
C LEU A 57 -2.32 24.29 3.01
N ALA A 58 -1.45 25.05 3.67
CA ALA A 58 -0.59 24.54 4.73
C ALA A 58 -1.36 24.34 6.05
N ASN A 59 -2.36 25.19 6.28
CA ASN A 59 -3.21 25.17 7.49
C ASN A 59 -4.48 24.33 7.32
N THR A 60 -4.85 24.02 6.08
CA THR A 60 -5.96 23.12 5.75
C THR A 60 -5.33 21.86 5.22
N SER A 61 -5.62 20.70 5.81
CA SER A 61 -5.25 19.38 5.31
C SER A 61 -5.15 19.34 3.78
N THR A 62 -4.00 18.88 3.28
CA THR A 62 -3.70 18.68 1.87
C THR A 62 -4.93 18.30 1.05
N THR A 63 -5.19 18.95 -0.09
CA THR A 63 -6.36 18.59 -0.90
C THR A 63 -6.29 17.09 -1.26
N ALA A 64 -7.36 16.36 -0.97
CA ALA A 64 -7.41 14.91 -1.24
C ALA A 64 -7.11 14.61 -2.72
N ALA A 65 -7.47 15.54 -3.61
CA ALA A 65 -7.12 15.50 -5.03
C ALA A 65 -5.59 15.55 -5.27
N ALA A 66 -4.87 16.47 -4.63
CA ALA A 66 -3.42 16.56 -4.78
C ALA A 66 -2.70 15.32 -4.23
N LEU A 67 -3.18 14.75 -3.12
CA LEU A 67 -2.66 13.48 -2.60
C LEU A 67 -2.88 12.32 -3.59
N THR A 68 -4.10 12.21 -4.10
CA THR A 68 -4.49 11.18 -5.07
C THR A 68 -3.62 11.25 -6.33
N VAL A 69 -3.48 12.44 -6.92
CA VAL A 69 -2.66 12.68 -8.11
C VAL A 69 -1.18 12.40 -7.82
N SER A 70 -0.68 12.82 -6.66
CA SER A 70 0.70 12.56 -6.25
C SER A 70 0.98 11.06 -6.13
N GLN A 71 0.07 10.29 -5.52
CA GLN A 71 0.19 8.85 -5.41
C GLN A 71 0.18 8.16 -6.78
N LEU A 72 -0.64 8.64 -7.72
CA LEU A 72 -0.64 8.14 -9.10
C LEU A 72 0.66 8.48 -9.84
N LEU A 73 1.22 9.66 -9.63
CA LEU A 73 2.53 10.03 -10.19
C LEU A 73 3.65 9.15 -9.62
N VAL A 74 3.62 8.85 -8.32
CA VAL A 74 4.54 7.88 -7.69
C VAL A 74 4.33 6.48 -8.25
N PHE A 75 3.09 6.06 -8.47
CA PHE A 75 2.81 4.73 -9.01
C PHE A 75 3.32 4.58 -10.44
N ASN A 76 3.04 5.55 -11.31
CA ASN A 76 3.28 5.45 -12.75
C ASN A 76 4.69 5.88 -13.19
N SER A 77 5.45 6.57 -12.34
CA SER A 77 6.78 7.06 -12.72
C SER A 77 7.82 5.95 -12.78
N VAL A 78 8.55 5.89 -13.91
CA VAL A 78 9.66 4.93 -14.14
C VAL A 78 10.99 5.66 -14.21
N LYS A 79 12.08 5.06 -13.67
CA LYS A 79 13.41 5.69 -13.60
C LYS A 79 14.02 5.92 -14.99
N HIS A 80 13.73 5.02 -15.95
CA HIS A 80 14.25 5.05 -17.31
C HIS A 80 13.10 5.00 -18.34
N ALA A 81 13.32 5.59 -19.52
CA ALA A 81 12.35 5.53 -20.61
C ALA A 81 12.13 4.06 -21.03
N ARG A 82 10.88 3.68 -21.28
CA ARG A 82 10.55 2.33 -21.75
C ARG A 82 11.07 2.15 -23.17
N SER A 83 11.68 1.00 -23.46
CA SER A 83 11.84 0.53 -24.84
C SER A 83 10.45 0.36 -25.45
N VAL A 84 10.31 0.68 -26.75
CA VAL A 84 9.05 0.56 -27.51
C VAL A 84 8.48 -0.87 -27.48
N GLU A 85 9.33 -1.87 -27.21
CA GLU A 85 8.98 -3.29 -27.18
C GLU A 85 8.65 -3.85 -25.78
N SER A 86 8.70 -3.05 -24.70
CA SER A 86 8.46 -3.59 -23.36
C SER A 86 6.96 -3.76 -23.08
N THR A 87 6.47 -5.01 -23.14
CA THR A 87 5.11 -5.41 -22.71
C THR A 87 4.94 -5.54 -21.20
N SER A 88 5.97 -5.22 -20.40
CA SER A 88 5.90 -5.30 -18.94
C SER A 88 5.03 -4.20 -18.34
N VAL A 89 4.09 -4.59 -17.47
CA VAL A 89 3.43 -3.65 -16.56
C VAL A 89 4.49 -3.06 -15.60
N ARG A 90 4.32 -1.76 -15.34
CA ARG A 90 5.29 -0.73 -14.92
C ARG A 90 5.68 -0.70 -13.43
N HIS A 91 5.43 -1.75 -12.68
CA HIS A 91 5.79 -1.79 -11.27
C HIS A 91 6.24 -3.20 -10.95
N SER A 92 7.45 -3.37 -10.47
CA SER A 92 7.88 -3.14 -9.09
C SER A 92 8.90 -1.98 -8.92
N ARG A 93 8.90 -1.06 -7.93
CA ARG A 93 7.93 -0.35 -7.03
C ARG A 93 6.86 -1.09 -6.18
N GLU A 94 7.22 -2.01 -5.28
CA GLU A 94 7.31 -3.44 -5.58
C GLU A 94 6.01 -4.24 -5.45
N ARG A 95 4.88 -3.61 -5.14
CA ARG A 95 3.58 -4.32 -4.99
C ARG A 95 2.35 -3.47 -5.29
N GLU A 96 2.49 -2.32 -5.95
CA GLU A 96 1.40 -1.35 -6.17
C GLU A 96 1.13 -0.44 -4.96
N THR A 97 0.80 0.83 -5.21
CA THR A 97 0.34 1.75 -4.16
C THR A 97 -1.09 1.39 -3.76
N LEU A 98 -1.50 1.81 -2.56
CA LEU A 98 -2.78 1.41 -1.97
C LEU A 98 -4.00 1.73 -2.82
N LEU A 99 -3.99 2.90 -3.46
CA LEU A 99 -5.13 3.39 -4.21
C LEU A 99 -5.46 2.49 -5.42
N PRO A 100 -4.52 2.16 -6.34
CA PRO A 100 -4.78 1.23 -7.44
C PRO A 100 -5.32 -0.14 -7.01
N LEU A 101 -4.82 -0.68 -5.89
CA LEU A 101 -5.29 -1.95 -5.33
C LEU A 101 -6.71 -1.83 -4.80
N TYR A 102 -6.96 -0.86 -3.92
CA TYR A 102 -8.26 -0.65 -3.31
C TYR A 102 -9.33 -0.37 -4.36
N LEU A 103 -9.01 0.45 -5.37
CA LEU A 103 -9.94 0.77 -6.45
C LEU A 103 -10.35 -0.49 -7.22
N SER A 104 -9.39 -1.35 -7.59
CA SER A 104 -9.68 -2.61 -8.29
C SER A 104 -10.54 -3.57 -7.45
N LEU A 105 -10.20 -3.74 -6.17
CA LEU A 105 -10.91 -4.63 -5.25
C LEU A 105 -12.34 -4.14 -5.01
N LYS A 106 -12.51 -2.84 -4.74
CA LYS A 106 -13.81 -2.24 -4.44
C LYS A 106 -14.75 -2.31 -5.64
N ILE A 107 -14.26 -1.95 -6.82
CA ILE A 107 -15.05 -1.98 -8.05
C ILE A 107 -15.42 -3.41 -8.39
N HIS A 108 -14.48 -4.35 -8.31
CA HIS A 108 -14.79 -5.75 -8.62
C HIS A 108 -15.74 -6.37 -7.60
N ALA A 109 -15.64 -6.03 -6.31
CA ALA A 109 -16.55 -6.54 -5.28
C ALA A 109 -18.02 -6.17 -5.56
N VAL A 110 -18.26 -4.94 -6.05
CA VAL A 110 -19.61 -4.43 -6.34
C VAL A 110 -20.12 -4.87 -7.71
N THR A 111 -19.26 -4.82 -8.73
CA THR A 111 -19.71 -4.96 -10.14
C THR A 111 -19.43 -6.34 -10.73
N ARG A 112 -18.44 -7.06 -10.19
CA ARG A 112 -17.88 -8.30 -10.77
C ARG A 112 -17.43 -8.19 -12.24
N SER A 113 -17.28 -6.98 -12.78
CA SER A 113 -16.97 -6.74 -14.18
C SER A 113 -15.46 -6.75 -14.45
N ARG A 114 -14.99 -7.72 -15.23
CA ARG A 114 -13.61 -7.73 -15.75
C ARG A 114 -13.34 -6.56 -16.70
N GLY A 115 -14.25 -6.31 -17.63
CA GLY A 115 -14.07 -5.25 -18.64
C GLY A 115 -13.92 -3.85 -18.04
N LEU A 116 -14.61 -3.57 -16.92
CA LEU A 116 -14.46 -2.32 -16.18
C LEU A 116 -13.07 -2.20 -15.55
N ILE A 117 -12.54 -3.29 -14.98
CA ILE A 117 -11.18 -3.33 -14.45
C ILE A 117 -10.15 -3.14 -15.56
N ASP A 118 -10.32 -3.83 -16.69
CA ASP A 118 -9.40 -3.72 -17.83
C ASP A 118 -9.38 -2.28 -18.40
N THR A 119 -10.54 -1.61 -18.45
CA THR A 119 -10.64 -0.20 -18.85
C THR A 119 -9.88 0.71 -17.88
N LEU A 120 -10.11 0.58 -16.58
CA LEU A 120 -9.45 1.41 -15.56
C LEU A 120 -7.94 1.13 -15.47
N PHE A 121 -7.53 -0.11 -15.71
CA PHE A 121 -6.13 -0.48 -15.82
C PHE A 121 -5.47 0.19 -17.03
N SER A 122 -6.15 0.23 -18.19
CA SER A 122 -5.65 0.93 -19.38
C SER A 122 -5.46 2.44 -19.18
N LEU A 123 -6.25 3.04 -18.27
CA LEU A 123 -6.16 4.43 -17.84
C LEU A 123 -5.15 4.66 -16.70
N GLU A 124 -4.40 3.62 -16.33
CA GLU A 124 -3.38 3.65 -15.26
C GLU A 124 -3.95 4.01 -13.87
N MET A 125 -5.24 3.71 -13.64
CA MET A 125 -5.95 4.03 -12.40
C MET A 125 -5.98 2.88 -11.38
N CYS A 126 -5.91 1.63 -11.84
CA CYS A 126 -5.93 0.45 -10.98
C CYS A 126 -4.95 -0.63 -11.42
N VAL A 127 -4.91 -1.76 -10.72
CA VAL A 127 -4.12 -2.93 -11.12
C VAL A 127 -4.85 -3.78 -12.17
N SER A 128 -4.12 -4.68 -12.84
CA SER A 128 -4.71 -5.57 -13.84
C SER A 128 -5.65 -6.59 -13.22
N TYR A 129 -6.59 -7.09 -14.02
CA TYR A 129 -7.53 -8.12 -13.56
C TYR A 129 -6.83 -9.41 -13.11
N ASP A 130 -5.77 -9.83 -13.80
CA ASP A 130 -5.00 -11.02 -13.43
C ASP A 130 -4.33 -10.85 -12.06
N ARG A 131 -3.81 -9.65 -11.77
CA ARG A 131 -3.23 -9.34 -10.47
C ARG A 131 -4.28 -9.35 -9.36
N LEU A 132 -5.44 -8.76 -9.61
CA LEU A 132 -6.60 -8.81 -8.71
C LEU A 132 -6.99 -10.26 -8.37
N LEU A 133 -7.02 -11.15 -9.37
CA LEU A 133 -7.38 -12.57 -9.17
C LEU A 133 -6.34 -13.33 -8.33
N GLN A 134 -5.06 -13.02 -8.49
CA GLN A 134 -4.01 -13.58 -7.62
C GLN A 134 -4.24 -13.21 -6.15
N LEU A 135 -4.61 -11.96 -5.87
CA LEU A 135 -4.85 -11.48 -4.51
C LEU A 135 -6.07 -12.15 -3.87
N THR A 136 -7.18 -12.26 -4.61
CA THR A 136 -8.40 -12.91 -4.09
C THR A 136 -8.19 -14.40 -3.86
N THR A 137 -7.36 -15.06 -4.67
CA THR A 137 -6.98 -16.47 -4.48
C THR A 137 -6.25 -16.69 -3.15
N ILE A 138 -5.29 -15.82 -2.81
CA ILE A 138 -4.57 -15.89 -1.53
C ILE A 138 -5.55 -15.69 -0.36
N ALA A 139 -6.44 -14.69 -0.47
CA ALA A 139 -7.43 -14.41 0.57
C ALA A 139 -8.37 -15.61 0.81
N ASN A 140 -8.85 -16.24 -0.25
CA ASN A 140 -9.70 -17.43 -0.15
C ASN A 140 -8.99 -18.59 0.55
N GLY A 141 -7.70 -18.80 0.26
CA GLY A 141 -6.90 -19.84 0.93
C GLY A 141 -6.76 -19.61 2.44
N VAL A 142 -6.62 -18.35 2.87
CA VAL A 142 -6.60 -18.00 4.30
C VAL A 142 -7.94 -18.28 4.96
N CYS A 143 -9.06 -17.87 4.35
CA CYS A 143 -10.41 -18.13 4.88
C CYS A 143 -10.70 -19.63 4.97
N GLN A 144 -10.31 -20.42 3.96
CA GLN A 144 -10.51 -21.86 3.97
C GLN A 144 -9.74 -22.53 5.12
N ARG A 145 -8.48 -22.13 5.33
CA ARG A 145 -7.68 -22.64 6.44
C ARG A 145 -8.27 -22.31 7.79
N PHE A 146 -8.76 -21.08 7.97
CA PHE A 146 -9.44 -20.67 9.19
C PHE A 146 -10.67 -21.55 9.48
N ASN A 147 -11.50 -21.84 8.47
CA ASN A 147 -12.67 -22.69 8.65
C ASN A 147 -12.33 -24.14 9.03
N MET A 148 -11.11 -24.61 8.74
CA MET A 148 -10.65 -25.97 9.07
C MET A 148 -9.95 -26.04 10.43
N GLU A 149 -9.14 -25.03 10.75
CA GLU A 149 -8.30 -25.01 11.96
C GLU A 149 -8.96 -24.24 13.12
N GLU A 150 -10.02 -23.47 12.86
CA GLU A 150 -10.67 -22.52 13.78
C GLU A 150 -9.71 -21.47 14.38
N VAL A 151 -8.53 -21.32 13.79
CA VAL A 151 -7.45 -20.43 14.23
C VAL A 151 -6.88 -19.66 13.05
N VAL A 152 -6.56 -18.39 13.28
CA VAL A 152 -5.88 -17.55 12.28
C VAL A 152 -4.39 -17.86 12.29
N CYS A 153 -3.93 -18.50 11.22
CA CYS A 153 -2.53 -18.86 11.04
C CYS A 153 -1.87 -18.01 9.95
N PRO A 154 -0.66 -17.46 10.17
CA PRO A 154 0.10 -16.83 9.12
C PRO A 154 0.25 -17.77 7.91
N PRO A 155 0.09 -17.29 6.65
CA PRO A 155 0.17 -18.15 5.47
C PRO A 155 1.51 -18.90 5.30
N LYS A 156 2.57 -18.42 5.98
CA LYS A 156 3.90 -19.05 5.98
C LYS A 156 4.02 -20.19 7.00
N LEU A 157 3.11 -20.31 7.96
CA LEU A 157 3.08 -21.41 8.93
C LEU A 157 2.64 -22.68 8.20
N ARG A 158 3.54 -23.66 8.03
CA ARG A 158 3.27 -24.90 7.29
C ARG A 158 3.45 -26.11 8.19
N LYS A 159 2.62 -27.13 7.99
CA LYS A 159 2.74 -28.41 8.69
C LYS A 159 4.08 -29.10 8.36
N GLY A 160 4.74 -29.64 9.37
CA GLY A 160 6.04 -30.31 9.24
C GLY A 160 7.23 -29.37 9.02
N LEU A 161 7.02 -28.05 9.17
CA LEU A 161 8.09 -27.08 9.21
C LEU A 161 8.35 -26.71 10.68
N PHE A 162 9.57 -26.97 11.15
CA PHE A 162 9.98 -26.54 12.48
C PHE A 162 9.79 -25.03 12.62
N THR A 163 8.93 -24.62 13.55
CA THR A 163 8.54 -23.23 13.73
C THR A 163 8.78 -22.82 15.18
N ASN A 164 9.58 -21.77 15.36
CA ASN A 164 9.69 -21.10 16.66
C ASN A 164 8.72 -19.92 16.68
N GLY A 165 7.95 -19.81 17.75
CA GLY A 165 7.00 -18.72 17.96
C GLY A 165 7.04 -18.22 19.40
N ALA A 166 6.49 -17.04 19.63
CA ALA A 166 6.15 -16.59 20.97
C ALA A 166 4.65 -16.77 21.16
N VAL A 167 4.26 -17.43 22.26
CA VAL A 167 2.88 -17.46 22.75
C VAL A 167 2.76 -16.33 23.75
N ASP A 168 1.74 -15.51 23.53
CA ASP A 168 1.34 -14.45 24.44
C ASP A 168 -0.18 -14.47 24.59
N ASN A 169 -0.67 -14.06 25.76
CA ASN A 169 -2.10 -13.91 25.99
C ASN A 169 -2.63 -12.71 25.20
N ILE A 170 -3.79 -12.87 24.57
CA ILE A 170 -4.45 -11.75 23.87
C ILE A 170 -4.99 -10.71 24.87
N ASP A 171 -5.39 -11.15 26.07
CA ASP A 171 -5.80 -10.29 27.17
C ASP A 171 -4.61 -10.01 28.09
N HIS A 172 -4.10 -8.77 28.03
CA HIS A 172 -3.09 -8.35 28.99
C HIS A 172 -3.74 -8.16 30.38
N ASN A 173 -3.62 -9.17 31.24
CA ASN A 173 -3.96 -9.04 32.66
C ASN A 173 -2.69 -8.72 33.48
N PRO A 174 -2.48 -7.46 33.90
CA PRO A 174 -1.24 -7.02 34.55
C PRO A 174 -1.01 -7.61 35.95
N SER A 175 -1.97 -8.34 36.52
CA SER A 175 -1.80 -9.03 37.82
C SER A 175 -1.28 -10.47 37.70
N SER A 176 -0.99 -10.93 36.48
CA SER A 176 -0.75 -12.34 36.14
C SER A 176 0.74 -12.71 35.94
N ALA A 177 1.65 -12.13 36.73
CA ALA A 177 3.07 -12.48 36.63
C ALA A 177 3.40 -13.93 37.11
N THR A 178 2.45 -14.62 37.73
CA THR A 178 2.65 -15.95 38.35
C THR A 178 1.50 -16.93 38.12
N ALA A 179 0.53 -16.64 37.23
CA ALA A 179 -0.58 -17.55 37.00
C ALA A 179 -0.12 -18.75 36.14
N LYS A 180 -0.40 -19.98 36.60
CA LYS A 180 -0.05 -21.24 35.94
C LYS A 180 -0.58 -21.40 34.51
N ASP A 181 -1.55 -20.56 34.12
CA ASP A 181 -2.21 -20.58 32.82
C ASP A 181 -1.98 -19.27 32.03
N SER A 182 -0.94 -18.50 32.36
CA SER A 182 -0.62 -17.22 31.73
C SER A 182 0.69 -17.30 30.95
N PHE A 183 0.60 -17.19 29.62
CA PHE A 183 1.76 -17.15 28.76
C PHE A 183 2.14 -15.69 28.53
N HIS A 184 3.23 -15.25 29.15
CA HIS A 184 3.83 -13.95 28.89
C HIS A 184 5.20 -14.15 28.25
N GLY A 185 5.30 -13.80 26.96
CA GLY A 185 6.55 -13.92 26.21
C GLY A 185 7.13 -15.34 26.17
N THR A 186 6.27 -16.37 26.18
CA THR A 186 6.73 -17.76 26.21
C THR A 186 7.15 -18.22 24.82
N GLY A 187 8.43 -18.53 24.63
CA GLY A 187 8.91 -19.16 23.42
C GLY A 187 8.42 -20.61 23.31
N ILE A 188 7.84 -20.97 22.17
CA ILE A 188 7.46 -22.34 21.84
C ILE A 188 8.16 -22.80 20.56
N SER A 189 8.39 -24.10 20.49
CA SER A 189 8.81 -24.78 19.26
C SER A 189 7.72 -25.75 18.84
N LEU A 190 7.26 -25.60 17.60
CA LEU A 190 6.27 -26.47 16.97
C LEU A 190 7.00 -27.32 15.92
N MET A 191 6.84 -28.64 16.00
CA MET A 191 7.42 -29.62 15.07
C MET A 191 6.34 -30.23 14.17
#